data_AF-A0A428XY83-F1
#
_entry.id   AF-A0A428XY83-F1
#
_cell.length_a   1.000
_cell.length_b   1.000
_cell.length_c   1.000
_cell.angle_alpha   90.00
_cell.angle_beta   90.00
_cell.angle_gamma   90.00
#
_symmetry.space_group_name_H-M   'P 1'
#
loop_
_entity.id
_entity.type
_entity.pdbx_description
1 polymer ?
#
loop_
_entity_poly.entity_id
_entity_poly.type
_entity_poly.pdbx_seq_one_letter_code
_entity_poly.pdbx_strand_id
1 'polypeptide(L)'
;MLAAALSVASGLAMAGSAPDGAAAGAAPTTGPVAYTVLLADGGRHDAALAAIRAAQGTVLRENRALGLVVAQSSAADFAERVVAPGVLGAARSRALSSSGGSVGSDLGVGATVADVTGYSPAGPSRAGAGTAAVGMDPLDAKLWGLRMVRADKARERQPGDHRVRVGVIDSGIDATHRDLATNVDLAASRNFVADIPNDVNGVVIDGPCEFAGCVDPPGYDDYGHGTHVAGTIAAAANGSGTSGVAPGVTLVDIRATQDSGWTFLQPFLDALTYGADIGLNVINLPFNIDPWLYNCPDNPADTPAQQLEQRITIEAVNRALDYAHRKGITLISPIGFSHDDLGKPNPDAFSPNFPANSAYTRQIDGASCAAMPIEGRHVIGVSGLGPSGGKADYSNYGLPEVELGGPGGFRKDGLGTPSFGARENQILSTYSRAAATGKGWLTPEGDITPLGDAQGMLRDCTQDGTCSFFRWAESTSRAAH
;
A
#
# COMPACT_ATOMS: atom_id res chain seq x y z
N MET A 1 4.91 -52.04 38.36
CA MET A 1 5.44 -52.55 39.64
C MET A 1 6.89 -52.12 39.76
N LEU A 2 7.21 -51.58 40.93
CA LEU A 2 8.50 -51.14 41.48
C LEU A 2 9.79 -51.53 40.74
N ALA A 3 10.72 -50.58 40.67
CA ALA A 3 12.01 -50.75 41.32
C ALA A 3 12.69 -49.38 41.56
N ALA A 4 12.85 -49.06 42.85
CA ALA A 4 13.74 -48.01 43.34
C ALA A 4 15.20 -48.46 43.20
N ALA A 5 16.13 -47.52 43.04
CA ALA A 5 17.55 -47.77 43.21
C ALA A 5 18.20 -46.71 44.11
N LEU A 6 18.75 -47.24 45.20
CA LEU A 6 19.73 -46.74 46.15
C LEU A 6 20.64 -45.59 45.70
N SER A 7 20.77 -44.64 46.62
CA SER A 7 21.91 -43.75 46.83
C SER A 7 23.10 -44.47 47.48
N VAL A 8 24.34 -44.29 46.98
CA VAL A 8 25.56 -44.10 47.79
C VAL A 8 26.58 -43.28 46.99
N ALA A 9 27.09 -42.23 47.64
CA ALA A 9 28.11 -41.31 47.17
C ALA A 9 29.53 -41.88 47.30
N SER A 10 30.41 -41.48 46.38
CA SER A 10 31.86 -41.42 46.59
C SER A 10 32.38 -40.17 45.90
N GLY A 11 32.74 -39.16 46.69
CA GLY A 11 33.35 -37.93 46.21
C GLY A 11 34.84 -38.10 45.95
N LEU A 12 35.33 -37.46 44.89
CA LEU A 12 36.69 -36.95 44.78
C LEU A 12 36.61 -35.56 44.13
N ALA A 13 37.05 -34.54 44.86
CA ALA A 13 37.42 -33.23 44.32
C ALA A 13 38.79 -33.37 43.62
N MET A 14 39.26 -32.59 42.64
CA MET A 14 39.14 -31.17 42.26
C MET A 14 39.58 -31.05 40.79
N ALA A 15 38.91 -30.20 40.00
CA ALA A 15 39.51 -29.26 39.04
C ALA A 15 38.38 -28.62 38.22
N GLY A 16 38.00 -27.38 38.59
CA GLY A 16 37.03 -26.61 37.85
C GLY A 16 37.60 -26.13 36.52
N SER A 17 36.93 -26.50 35.42
CA SER A 17 36.91 -25.75 34.18
C SER A 17 35.45 -25.47 33.86
N ALA A 18 35.07 -24.20 33.89
CA ALA A 18 33.73 -23.74 33.52
C ALA A 18 33.52 -23.92 32.01
N PRO A 19 32.33 -24.31 31.55
CA PRO A 19 32.02 -24.29 30.13
C PRO A 19 31.69 -22.85 29.71
N ASP A 20 32.63 -22.22 29.02
CA ASP A 20 32.33 -21.09 28.14
C ASP A 20 31.57 -21.62 26.91
N GLY A 21 30.38 -21.08 26.70
CA GLY A 21 29.52 -21.42 25.58
C GLY A 21 28.13 -20.82 25.73
N ALA A 22 28.05 -19.58 26.21
CA ALA A 22 26.85 -18.79 26.09
C ALA A 22 26.55 -18.65 24.59
N ALA A 23 25.41 -19.19 24.16
CA ALA A 23 24.83 -18.87 22.88
C ALA A 23 24.74 -17.34 22.79
N ALA A 24 25.47 -16.77 21.84
CA ALA A 24 25.40 -15.35 21.54
C ALA A 24 23.94 -15.03 21.16
N GLY A 25 23.20 -14.45 22.10
CA GLY A 25 21.95 -13.77 21.79
C GLY A 25 22.27 -12.71 20.75
N ALA A 26 21.49 -12.68 19.68
CA ALA A 26 21.56 -11.61 18.69
C ALA A 26 21.52 -10.26 19.43
N ALA A 27 22.51 -9.41 19.15
CA ALA A 27 22.54 -8.07 19.73
C ALA A 27 21.24 -7.34 19.35
N PRO A 28 20.58 -6.62 20.28
CA PRO A 28 19.48 -5.75 19.92
C PRO A 28 19.99 -4.74 18.89
N THR A 29 19.18 -4.44 17.88
CA THR A 29 19.48 -3.46 16.84
C THR A 29 19.86 -2.12 17.49
N THR A 30 21.17 -1.81 17.54
CA THR A 30 21.76 -0.66 18.25
C THR A 30 21.65 0.65 17.47
N GLY A 31 20.58 0.80 16.68
CA GLY A 31 20.31 1.98 15.86
C GLY A 31 19.19 2.84 16.47
N PRO A 32 19.23 4.16 16.28
CA PRO A 32 18.14 5.03 16.71
C PRO A 32 16.85 4.73 15.91
N VAL A 33 15.73 4.55 16.62
CA VAL A 33 14.41 4.19 16.08
C VAL A 33 13.63 5.44 15.72
N ALA A 34 12.95 5.45 14.57
CA ALA A 34 12.07 6.54 14.18
C ALA A 34 10.65 6.37 14.79
N TYR A 35 10.02 7.49 15.14
CA TYR A 35 8.71 7.56 15.77
C TYR A 35 7.87 8.64 15.12
N THR A 36 6.60 8.32 14.92
CA THR A 36 5.53 9.25 14.59
C THR A 36 4.92 9.78 15.88
N VAL A 37 5.22 11.04 16.22
CA VAL A 37 4.70 11.72 17.42
C VAL A 37 3.52 12.59 17.02
N LEU A 38 2.36 12.31 17.61
CA LEU A 38 1.12 13.01 17.31
C LEU A 38 0.76 13.99 18.44
N LEU A 39 0.45 15.22 18.07
CA LEU A 39 0.01 16.24 19.02
C LEU A 39 -1.44 16.00 19.45
N ALA A 40 -1.76 16.30 20.69
CA ALA A 40 -3.15 16.36 21.16
C ALA A 40 -3.88 17.55 20.51
N ASP A 41 -5.22 17.52 20.51
CA ASP A 41 -6.03 18.64 20.01
C ASP A 41 -5.70 19.95 20.75
N GLY A 42 -5.49 21.03 20.00
CA GLY A 42 -5.03 22.31 20.53
C GLY A 42 -3.59 22.29 21.09
N GLY A 43 -2.88 21.16 20.96
CA GLY A 43 -1.49 21.01 21.33
C GLY A 43 -0.61 21.97 20.54
N ARG A 44 0.33 22.62 21.23
CA ARG A 44 1.26 23.56 20.59
C ARG A 44 2.48 22.82 20.05
N HIS A 45 2.86 23.16 18.82
CA HIS A 45 4.02 22.54 18.15
C HIS A 45 5.33 22.70 18.93
N ASP A 46 5.60 23.89 19.46
CA ASP A 46 6.81 24.14 20.25
C ASP A 46 6.89 23.32 21.54
N ALA A 47 5.74 23.07 22.18
CA ALA A 47 5.64 22.20 23.35
C ALA A 47 5.94 20.74 23.01
N ALA A 48 5.44 20.26 21.86
CA ALA A 48 5.75 18.91 21.38
C ALA A 48 7.24 18.73 21.04
N LEU A 49 7.86 19.72 20.38
CA LEU A 49 9.31 19.68 20.11
C LEU A 49 10.13 19.70 21.41
N ALA A 50 9.68 20.42 22.43
CA ALA A 50 10.31 20.40 23.75
C ALA A 50 10.16 19.03 24.44
N ALA A 51 8.97 18.42 24.37
CA ALA A 51 8.72 17.08 24.92
C ALA A 51 9.59 16.01 24.24
N ILE A 52 9.73 16.06 22.91
CA ILE A 52 10.61 15.15 22.15
C ILE A 52 12.07 15.28 22.63
N ARG A 53 12.59 16.50 22.77
CA ARG A 53 13.96 16.71 23.27
C ARG A 53 14.14 16.24 24.71
N ALA A 54 13.16 16.49 25.57
CA ALA A 54 13.16 16.02 26.96
C ALA A 54 13.12 14.49 27.06
N ALA A 55 12.45 13.83 26.11
CA ALA A 55 12.41 12.38 25.96
C ALA A 55 13.65 11.79 25.27
N GLN A 56 14.72 12.57 25.05
CA GLN A 56 15.94 12.14 24.34
C GLN A 56 15.70 11.77 22.87
N GLY A 57 14.75 12.45 22.23
CA GLY A 57 14.52 12.36 20.79
C GLY A 57 15.13 13.54 20.02
N THR A 58 15.45 13.28 18.76
CA THR A 58 15.84 14.27 17.75
C THR A 58 14.70 14.41 16.75
N VAL A 59 14.31 15.64 16.45
CA VAL A 59 13.26 15.91 15.45
C VAL A 59 13.86 15.74 14.06
N LEU A 60 13.20 14.94 13.21
CA LEU A 60 13.58 14.70 11.82
C LEU A 60 12.76 15.56 10.85
N ARG A 61 11.43 15.51 10.95
CA ARG A 61 10.52 16.31 10.12
C ARG A 61 9.27 16.70 10.89
N GLU A 62 8.62 17.77 10.43
CA GLU A 62 7.36 18.26 10.99
C GLU A 62 6.29 18.25 9.90
N ASN A 63 5.13 17.66 10.19
CA ASN A 63 3.92 17.81 9.39
C ASN A 63 2.92 18.63 10.21
N ARG A 64 2.99 19.96 10.03
CA ARG A 64 2.15 20.91 10.77
C ARG A 64 0.68 20.86 10.37
N ALA A 65 0.38 20.41 9.15
CA ALA A 65 -1.00 20.25 8.68
C ALA A 65 -1.77 19.22 9.52
N LEU A 66 -1.08 18.20 10.03
CA LEU A 66 -1.66 17.11 10.82
C LEU A 66 -1.37 17.21 12.33
N GLY A 67 -0.55 18.18 12.75
CA GLY A 67 -0.03 18.23 14.12
C GLY A 67 0.84 17.00 14.41
N LEU A 68 1.77 16.68 13.51
CA LEU A 68 2.60 15.50 13.57
C LEU A 68 4.09 15.87 13.49
N VAL A 69 4.92 15.14 14.22
CA VAL A 69 6.38 15.27 14.20
C VAL A 69 6.98 13.88 14.06
N VAL A 70 7.90 13.69 13.12
CA VAL A 70 8.73 12.48 13.09
C VAL A 70 9.98 12.76 13.88
N ALA A 71 10.24 11.92 14.86
CA ALA A 71 11.41 11.99 15.71
C ALA A 71 12.21 10.70 15.63
N GLN A 72 13.47 10.75 16.05
CA GLN A 72 14.32 9.59 16.21
C GLN A 72 14.84 9.52 17.64
N SER A 73 14.87 8.33 18.24
CA SER A 73 15.47 8.14 19.56
C SER A 73 16.08 6.76 19.71
N SER A 74 17.16 6.67 20.47
CA SER A 74 17.75 5.42 20.94
C SER A 74 17.23 5.00 22.33
N ALA A 75 16.38 5.83 22.97
CA ALA A 75 15.76 5.48 24.24
C ALA A 75 14.67 4.42 24.02
N ALA A 76 14.83 3.26 24.68
CA ALA A 76 13.88 2.15 24.55
C ALA A 76 12.46 2.50 25.02
N ASP A 77 12.34 3.45 25.95
CA ASP A 77 11.12 3.97 26.55
C ASP A 77 10.73 5.37 26.01
N PHE A 78 11.21 5.73 24.81
CA PHE A 78 10.91 7.03 24.18
C PHE A 78 9.40 7.27 24.05
N ALA A 79 8.65 6.25 23.61
CA ALA A 79 7.21 6.38 23.34
C ALA A 79 6.42 6.70 24.61
N GLU A 80 6.84 6.19 25.76
CA GLU A 80 6.27 6.47 27.07
C GLU A 80 6.69 7.86 27.57
N ARG A 81 7.97 8.24 27.40
CA ARG A 81 8.52 9.52 27.89
C ARG A 81 7.97 10.74 27.17
N VAL A 82 7.65 10.60 25.88
CA VAL A 82 7.21 11.73 25.05
C VAL A 82 5.74 12.11 25.31
N VAL A 83 4.97 11.25 26.00
CA VAL A 83 3.59 11.56 26.42
C VAL A 83 3.63 12.68 27.48
N ALA A 84 3.21 13.87 27.08
CA ALA A 84 3.19 15.08 27.89
C ALA A 84 1.97 15.94 27.55
N PRO A 85 1.57 16.93 28.37
CA PRO A 85 0.48 17.83 28.03
C PRO A 85 0.66 18.45 26.63
N GLY A 86 -0.29 18.19 25.72
CA GLY A 86 -0.23 18.64 24.33
C GLY A 86 0.33 17.60 23.33
N VAL A 87 0.80 16.44 23.78
CA VAL A 87 1.22 15.30 22.95
C VAL A 87 0.30 14.12 23.24
N LEU A 88 -0.35 13.59 22.20
CA LEU A 88 -1.24 12.43 22.33
C LEU A 88 -0.44 11.14 22.57
N GLY A 89 0.67 10.98 21.84
CA GLY A 89 1.61 9.89 22.03
C GLY A 89 2.55 9.72 20.85
N ALA A 90 3.28 8.61 20.85
CA ALA A 90 4.16 8.23 19.74
C ALA A 90 4.00 6.76 19.34
N ALA A 91 4.02 6.52 18.03
CA ALA A 91 4.05 5.20 17.41
C ALA A 91 5.40 4.99 16.72
N ARG A 92 5.95 3.77 16.74
CA ARG A 92 7.19 3.47 15.97
C ARG A 92 6.91 3.60 14.48
N SER A 93 7.78 4.32 13.76
CA SER A 93 7.73 4.40 12.29
C SER A 93 8.43 3.18 11.70
N ARG A 94 7.67 2.30 11.04
CA ARG A 94 8.14 0.99 10.54
C ARG A 94 8.80 1.03 9.15
N ALA A 95 8.53 2.08 8.37
CA ALA A 95 9.06 2.27 7.01
C ALA A 95 10.38 3.05 6.92
N LEU A 96 10.93 3.50 8.06
CA LEU A 96 12.16 4.28 8.07
C LEU A 96 13.32 3.37 8.47
N SER A 97 14.21 3.09 7.52
CA SER A 97 15.41 2.28 7.74
C SER A 97 16.22 2.81 8.94
N SER A 98 16.75 1.89 9.74
CA SER A 98 17.59 2.16 10.93
C SER A 98 18.94 2.83 10.59
N SER A 99 19.27 2.97 9.31
CA SER A 99 20.49 3.59 8.80
C SER A 99 20.49 5.13 8.85
N GLY A 100 19.48 5.78 9.43
CA GLY A 100 19.48 7.23 9.63
C GLY A 100 19.49 8.02 8.32
N GLY A 101 19.16 7.37 7.20
CA GLY A 101 18.81 8.04 5.96
C GLY A 101 17.58 8.89 6.21
N SER A 102 17.79 10.19 6.30
CA SER A 102 16.70 11.17 6.32
C SER A 102 15.90 10.97 5.03
N VAL A 103 14.73 10.34 5.14
CA VAL A 103 13.69 10.45 4.12
C VAL A 103 13.19 11.88 4.22
N GLY A 104 13.93 12.77 3.56
CA GLY A 104 13.72 14.21 3.54
C GLY A 104 12.38 14.54 2.89
N SER A 105 11.90 15.74 3.15
CA SER A 105 10.67 16.30 2.59
C SER A 105 10.67 16.46 1.06
N ASP A 106 11.68 15.96 0.33
CA ASP A 106 11.91 16.27 -1.09
C ASP A 106 12.76 15.19 -1.81
N LEU A 107 12.41 13.90 -1.75
CA LEU A 107 12.96 12.92 -2.69
C LEU A 107 12.10 12.87 -3.96
N GLY A 108 12.24 13.91 -4.79
CA GLY A 108 11.53 14.06 -6.05
C GLY A 108 12.26 14.84 -7.14
N VAL A 109 13.55 15.15 -6.97
CA VAL A 109 14.33 15.82 -8.03
C VAL A 109 15.73 15.21 -8.07
N GLY A 110 15.94 14.18 -8.89
CA GLY A 110 17.29 13.69 -9.14
C GLY A 110 17.40 12.53 -10.12
N ALA A 111 16.47 11.59 -10.07
CA ALA A 111 16.45 10.46 -10.98
C ALA A 111 15.00 10.15 -11.41
N THR A 112 14.71 10.36 -12.67
CA THR A 112 13.51 9.82 -13.33
C THR A 112 13.74 8.34 -13.62
N VAL A 113 12.67 7.55 -13.84
CA VAL A 113 12.80 6.16 -14.36
C VAL A 113 13.72 6.13 -15.59
N ALA A 114 13.67 7.17 -16.42
CA ALA A 114 14.53 7.31 -17.59
C ALA A 114 16.02 7.42 -17.26
N ASP A 115 16.36 8.13 -16.19
CA ASP A 115 17.74 8.31 -15.74
C ASP A 115 18.36 7.01 -15.20
N VAL A 116 17.53 6.09 -14.68
CA VAL A 116 18.00 4.86 -14.03
C VAL A 116 17.89 3.63 -14.92
N THR A 117 16.82 3.51 -15.70
CA THR A 117 16.55 2.33 -16.53
C THR A 117 17.00 2.50 -17.98
N GLY A 118 17.42 3.72 -18.37
CA GLY A 118 17.72 4.07 -19.76
C GLY A 118 16.47 4.17 -20.65
N TYR A 119 15.27 4.02 -20.08
CA TYR A 119 14.00 4.15 -20.79
C TYR A 119 13.64 5.63 -20.97
N SER A 120 13.85 6.20 -22.16
CA SER A 120 13.17 7.45 -22.50
C SER A 120 11.71 7.14 -22.79
N PRO A 121 10.73 7.81 -22.15
CA PRO A 121 9.37 7.80 -22.67
C PRO A 121 9.46 8.22 -24.13
N ALA A 122 8.82 7.47 -25.02
CA ALA A 122 8.69 7.92 -26.40
C ALA A 122 8.13 9.35 -26.33
N GLY A 123 8.97 10.34 -26.70
CA GLY A 123 8.54 11.73 -26.75
C GLY A 123 7.23 11.79 -27.53
N PRO A 124 6.32 12.73 -27.21
CA PRO A 124 4.97 12.74 -27.76
C PRO A 124 5.08 12.55 -29.26
N SER A 125 4.67 11.37 -29.73
CA SER A 125 4.49 11.14 -31.14
C SER A 125 3.54 12.23 -31.56
N ARG A 126 4.03 13.22 -32.31
CA ARG A 126 3.20 14.13 -33.08
C ARG A 126 2.54 13.33 -34.21
N ALA A 127 1.84 12.23 -33.89
CA ALA A 127 0.63 11.90 -34.59
C ALA A 127 -0.31 13.07 -34.29
N GLY A 128 -0.69 13.77 -35.35
CA GLY A 128 -1.35 15.07 -35.24
C GLY A 128 -2.51 15.05 -34.26
N ALA A 129 -2.85 16.25 -33.75
CA ALA A 129 -4.11 16.53 -33.09
C ALA A 129 -5.29 16.26 -34.05
N GLY A 130 -5.55 14.99 -34.31
CA GLY A 130 -6.78 14.46 -34.82
C GLY A 130 -7.46 13.87 -33.60
N THR A 131 -8.62 14.40 -33.26
CA THR A 131 -9.61 13.69 -32.44
C THR A 131 -9.95 12.41 -33.18
N ALA A 132 -9.13 11.36 -33.02
CA ALA A 132 -9.54 10.02 -33.42
C ALA A 132 -10.78 9.70 -32.59
N ALA A 133 -11.85 9.30 -33.25
CA ALA A 133 -13.00 8.78 -32.55
C ALA A 133 -12.52 7.69 -31.58
N VAL A 134 -13.00 7.74 -30.33
CA VAL A 134 -12.75 6.72 -29.30
C VAL A 134 -13.28 5.38 -29.83
N GLY A 135 -12.43 4.66 -30.57
CA GLY A 135 -12.62 3.26 -30.85
C GLY A 135 -12.26 2.46 -29.61
N MET A 136 -12.80 1.26 -29.48
CA MET A 136 -12.36 0.32 -28.46
C MET A 136 -10.92 -0.10 -28.75
N ASP A 137 -10.04 0.01 -27.76
CA ASP A 137 -8.70 -0.57 -27.84
C ASP A 137 -8.77 -2.10 -27.98
N PRO A 138 -7.71 -2.78 -28.46
CA PRO A 138 -7.77 -4.21 -28.78
C PRO A 138 -8.26 -5.12 -27.66
N LEU A 139 -8.03 -4.76 -26.39
CA LEU A 139 -8.45 -5.53 -25.22
C LEU A 139 -9.73 -4.99 -24.55
N ASP A 140 -10.31 -3.86 -24.99
CA ASP A 140 -11.51 -3.27 -24.38
C ASP A 140 -12.72 -4.22 -24.36
N ALA A 141 -12.83 -5.09 -25.36
CA ALA A 141 -13.89 -6.10 -25.43
C ALA A 141 -13.86 -7.08 -24.24
N LYS A 142 -12.72 -7.21 -23.56
CA LYS A 142 -12.51 -8.04 -22.37
C LYS A 142 -12.92 -7.33 -21.07
N LEU A 143 -13.10 -6.01 -21.11
CA LEU A 143 -13.33 -5.16 -19.93
C LEU A 143 -14.83 -5.06 -19.60
N TRP A 144 -15.43 -6.17 -19.13
CA TRP A 144 -16.85 -6.20 -18.77
C TRP A 144 -17.23 -5.13 -17.73
N GLY A 145 -16.30 -4.78 -16.83
CA GLY A 145 -16.50 -3.77 -15.79
C GLY A 145 -16.84 -2.39 -16.36
N LEU A 146 -16.23 -2.00 -17.48
CA LEU A 146 -16.53 -0.70 -18.12
C LEU A 146 -17.98 -0.61 -18.57
N ARG A 147 -18.56 -1.71 -19.08
CA ARG A 147 -19.98 -1.76 -19.47
C ARG A 147 -20.91 -1.75 -18.25
N MET A 148 -20.52 -2.40 -17.15
CA MET A 148 -21.29 -2.39 -15.90
C MET A 148 -21.48 -0.96 -15.37
N VAL A 149 -20.41 -0.16 -15.36
CA VAL A 149 -20.47 1.25 -14.91
C VAL A 149 -20.80 2.24 -16.02
N ARG A 150 -21.12 1.75 -17.22
CA ARG A 150 -21.45 2.55 -18.42
C ARG A 150 -20.36 3.55 -18.82
N ALA A 151 -19.10 3.23 -18.54
CA ALA A 151 -17.94 4.03 -18.94
C ALA A 151 -17.80 4.09 -20.48
N ASP A 152 -18.16 3.02 -21.17
CA ASP A 152 -18.28 2.99 -22.64
C ASP A 152 -19.13 4.16 -23.17
N LYS A 153 -20.31 4.39 -22.59
CA LYS A 153 -21.22 5.49 -22.97
C LYS A 153 -20.78 6.85 -22.46
N ALA A 154 -20.18 6.90 -21.27
CA ALA A 154 -19.68 8.16 -20.70
C ALA A 154 -18.53 8.73 -21.55
N ARG A 155 -17.62 7.86 -22.01
CA ARG A 155 -16.45 8.24 -22.81
C ARG A 155 -16.82 8.77 -24.20
N GLU A 156 -17.97 8.37 -24.77
CA GLU A 156 -18.51 9.00 -26.00
C GLU A 156 -18.84 10.49 -25.82
N ARG A 157 -19.03 10.95 -24.58
CA ARG A 157 -19.36 12.34 -24.25
C ARG A 157 -18.17 13.10 -23.69
N GLN A 158 -17.46 12.49 -22.75
CA GLN A 158 -16.29 13.06 -22.11
C GLN A 158 -15.37 11.92 -21.65
N PRO A 159 -14.24 11.65 -22.34
CA PRO A 159 -13.27 10.64 -21.93
C PRO A 159 -12.44 11.02 -20.70
N GLY A 160 -12.55 12.27 -20.23
CA GLY A 160 -11.75 12.82 -19.14
C GLY A 160 -11.06 14.12 -19.57
N ASP A 161 -10.53 14.85 -18.61
CA ASP A 161 -9.81 16.09 -18.86
C ASP A 161 -8.50 16.06 -18.08
N HIS A 162 -7.37 16.34 -18.74
CA HIS A 162 -6.05 16.28 -18.11
C HIS A 162 -5.89 17.26 -16.93
N ARG A 163 -6.78 18.27 -16.81
CA ARG A 163 -6.84 19.13 -15.63
C ARG A 163 -7.36 18.41 -14.38
N VAL A 164 -8.06 17.30 -14.55
CA VAL A 164 -8.46 16.41 -13.45
C VAL A 164 -7.28 15.49 -13.16
N ARG A 165 -6.78 15.57 -11.92
CA ARG A 165 -5.61 14.83 -11.43
C ARG A 165 -6.05 13.80 -10.40
N VAL A 166 -5.72 12.53 -10.65
CA VAL A 166 -6.05 11.39 -9.79
C VAL A 166 -4.77 10.83 -9.20
N GLY A 167 -4.64 10.90 -7.88
CA GLY A 167 -3.54 10.27 -7.14
C GLY A 167 -3.83 8.80 -6.88
N VAL A 168 -2.81 7.96 -7.08
CA VAL A 168 -2.85 6.54 -6.73
C VAL A 168 -1.89 6.34 -5.56
N ILE A 169 -2.44 6.23 -4.34
CA ILE A 169 -1.66 5.84 -3.16
C ILE A 169 -1.58 4.32 -3.13
N ASP A 170 -0.46 3.76 -3.61
CA ASP A 170 -0.27 2.33 -3.83
C ASP A 170 1.22 1.97 -3.94
N SER A 171 1.55 0.84 -4.59
CA SER A 171 2.92 0.32 -4.77
C SER A 171 3.76 1.01 -5.84
N GLY A 172 3.24 2.04 -6.48
CA GLY A 172 3.87 2.69 -7.64
C GLY A 172 3.03 2.55 -8.91
N ILE A 173 3.42 3.24 -9.98
CA ILE A 173 2.85 3.06 -11.31
C ILE A 173 3.99 2.85 -12.30
N ASP A 174 3.96 1.77 -13.09
CA ASP A 174 4.86 1.61 -14.23
C ASP A 174 4.53 2.64 -15.32
N ALA A 175 5.19 3.80 -15.26
CA ALA A 175 5.01 4.89 -16.19
C ALA A 175 5.61 4.59 -17.58
N THR A 176 6.30 3.47 -17.75
CA THR A 176 6.84 3.01 -19.04
C THR A 176 5.83 2.18 -19.83
N HIS A 177 4.74 1.74 -19.18
CA HIS A 177 3.65 1.02 -19.81
C HIS A 177 2.98 1.90 -20.87
N ARG A 178 2.81 1.41 -22.12
CA ARG A 178 2.33 2.24 -23.24
C ARG A 178 0.96 2.88 -22.98
N ASP A 179 0.07 2.16 -22.29
CA ASP A 179 -1.26 2.68 -21.95
C ASP A 179 -1.25 3.64 -20.76
N LEU A 180 -0.13 3.84 -20.05
CA LEU A 180 -0.04 4.76 -18.92
C LEU A 180 0.90 5.94 -19.19
N ALA A 181 1.90 5.75 -20.05
CA ALA A 181 2.99 6.69 -20.27
C ALA A 181 2.54 8.12 -20.65
N THR A 182 1.38 8.28 -21.30
CA THR A 182 0.85 9.60 -21.67
C THR A 182 0.03 10.26 -20.56
N ASN A 183 -0.43 9.48 -19.58
CA ASN A 183 -1.36 9.94 -18.55
C ASN A 183 -0.69 10.12 -17.19
N VAL A 184 0.51 9.58 -16.96
CA VAL A 184 1.24 9.75 -15.70
C VAL A 184 2.06 11.05 -15.67
N ASP A 185 1.79 11.92 -14.71
CA ASP A 185 2.56 13.14 -14.42
C ASP A 185 3.74 12.83 -13.50
N LEU A 186 4.83 12.33 -14.10
CA LEU A 186 6.07 11.99 -13.38
C LEU A 186 6.68 13.17 -12.59
N ALA A 187 6.46 14.40 -13.03
CA ALA A 187 7.01 15.57 -12.34
C ALA A 187 6.32 15.80 -10.99
N ALA A 188 5.06 15.39 -10.87
CA ALA A 188 4.31 15.42 -9.61
C ALA A 188 4.33 14.09 -8.84
N SER A 189 4.72 12.99 -9.47
CA SER A 189 4.82 11.69 -8.79
C SER A 189 5.93 11.66 -7.75
N ARG A 190 5.71 10.96 -6.62
CA ARG A 190 6.65 10.88 -5.49
C ARG A 190 6.60 9.50 -4.83
N ASN A 191 7.73 9.08 -4.29
CA ASN A 191 7.86 7.90 -3.45
C ASN A 191 8.05 8.31 -1.97
N PHE A 192 7.21 7.75 -1.08
CA PHE A 192 7.21 8.01 0.36
C PHE A 192 7.74 6.82 1.17
N VAL A 193 8.13 5.73 0.51
CA VAL A 193 8.69 4.54 1.13
C VAL A 193 10.17 4.39 0.81
N ALA A 194 10.84 3.68 1.70
CA ALA A 194 12.16 3.13 1.45
C ALA A 194 12.10 1.63 1.75
N ASP A 195 12.75 0.82 0.92
CA ASP A 195 12.65 -0.64 0.98
C ASP A 195 13.22 -1.12 2.31
N ILE A 196 12.53 -2.11 2.87
CA ILE A 196 12.89 -2.83 4.07
C ILE A 196 13.36 -4.21 3.62
N PRO A 197 14.68 -4.48 3.56
CA PRO A 197 15.12 -5.78 3.10
C PRO A 197 14.66 -6.92 3.98
N ASN A 198 14.76 -6.72 5.30
CA ASN A 198 14.34 -7.68 6.30
C ASN A 198 13.73 -6.95 7.51
N ASP A 199 12.79 -7.59 8.17
CA ASP A 199 12.24 -7.11 9.43
C ASP A 199 13.21 -7.31 10.61
N VAL A 200 12.79 -6.91 11.80
CA VAL A 200 13.58 -7.07 13.03
C VAL A 200 13.84 -8.53 13.43
N ASN A 201 13.10 -9.48 12.86
CA ASN A 201 13.26 -10.92 13.07
C ASN A 201 14.14 -11.57 11.98
N GLY A 202 14.62 -10.80 11.00
CA GLY A 202 15.41 -11.30 9.87
C GLY A 202 14.59 -11.98 8.78
N VAL A 203 13.26 -11.77 8.77
CA VAL A 203 12.38 -12.25 7.69
C VAL A 203 12.46 -11.26 6.53
N VAL A 204 12.66 -11.77 5.31
CA VAL A 204 12.69 -10.96 4.09
C VAL A 204 11.33 -10.28 3.91
N ILE A 205 11.36 -8.96 3.71
CA ILE A 205 10.17 -8.15 3.48
C ILE A 205 10.12 -7.74 2.01
N ASP A 206 10.92 -6.76 1.61
CA ASP A 206 10.95 -6.26 0.22
C ASP A 206 12.01 -7.00 -0.61
N GLY A 207 13.08 -7.46 0.03
CA GLY A 207 14.21 -8.08 -0.66
C GLY A 207 15.43 -7.15 -0.74
N PRO A 208 16.41 -7.47 -1.59
CA PRO A 208 17.62 -6.64 -1.69
C PRO A 208 17.31 -5.32 -2.39
N CYS A 209 17.71 -4.18 -1.79
CA CYS A 209 17.48 -2.86 -2.40
C CYS A 209 17.92 -2.79 -3.86
N GLU A 210 16.96 -2.56 -4.74
CA GLU A 210 17.09 -2.52 -6.19
C GLU A 210 17.72 -1.19 -6.65
N PHE A 211 17.52 -0.13 -5.87
CA PHE A 211 17.98 1.22 -6.15
C PHE A 211 18.84 1.82 -5.04
N ALA A 212 19.59 2.86 -5.42
CA ALA A 212 20.46 3.56 -4.50
C ALA A 212 19.66 4.17 -3.33
N GLY A 213 20.05 3.82 -2.11
CA GLY A 213 19.36 4.28 -0.91
C GLY A 213 18.10 3.50 -0.55
N CYS A 214 17.79 2.39 -1.25
CA CYS A 214 16.57 1.60 -1.07
C CYS A 214 15.33 2.46 -1.30
N VAL A 215 15.34 3.30 -2.34
CA VAL A 215 14.22 4.16 -2.70
C VAL A 215 14.02 4.08 -4.19
N ASP A 216 12.89 3.51 -4.59
CA ASP A 216 12.50 3.45 -5.99
C ASP A 216 12.22 4.83 -6.58
N PRO A 217 12.59 5.08 -7.84
CA PRO A 217 12.22 6.30 -8.53
C PRO A 217 10.70 6.33 -8.77
N PRO A 218 10.05 7.50 -8.73
CA PRO A 218 8.64 7.64 -9.11
C PRO A 218 8.41 7.15 -10.54
N GLY A 219 7.31 6.43 -10.78
CA GLY A 219 7.04 5.81 -12.09
C GLY A 219 7.58 4.39 -12.24
N TYR A 220 8.12 3.80 -11.17
CA TYR A 220 8.51 2.40 -11.08
C TYR A 220 7.56 1.64 -10.15
N ASP A 221 7.26 0.40 -10.50
CA ASP A 221 6.37 -0.48 -9.73
C ASP A 221 6.82 -1.93 -9.94
N ASP A 222 7.46 -2.53 -8.96
CA ASP A 222 7.94 -3.91 -8.93
C ASP A 222 6.97 -4.84 -8.17
N TYR A 223 5.99 -4.28 -7.48
CA TYR A 223 4.88 -5.05 -6.96
C TYR A 223 3.76 -5.22 -8.00
N GLY A 224 3.48 -4.22 -8.83
CA GLY A 224 2.58 -4.28 -9.99
C GLY A 224 1.12 -3.97 -9.70
N HIS A 225 0.76 -3.71 -8.44
CA HIS A 225 -0.64 -3.47 -8.05
C HIS A 225 -1.09 -2.06 -8.37
N GLY A 226 -0.30 -1.04 -8.03
CA GLY A 226 -0.62 0.33 -8.39
C GLY A 226 -0.67 0.54 -9.91
N THR A 227 0.15 -0.17 -10.69
CA THR A 227 0.01 -0.22 -12.16
C THR A 227 -1.35 -0.78 -12.60
N HIS A 228 -1.87 -1.82 -11.94
CA HIS A 228 -3.18 -2.40 -12.27
C HIS A 228 -4.33 -1.46 -11.94
N VAL A 229 -4.24 -0.77 -10.78
CA VAL A 229 -5.18 0.28 -10.37
C VAL A 229 -5.17 1.43 -11.36
N ALA A 230 -3.98 1.94 -11.69
CA ALA A 230 -3.78 3.05 -12.62
C ALA A 230 -4.42 2.78 -14.00
N GLY A 231 -4.25 1.58 -14.53
CA GLY A 231 -4.87 1.20 -15.82
C GLY A 231 -6.39 1.15 -15.76
N THR A 232 -6.96 0.68 -14.66
CA THR A 232 -8.42 0.65 -14.47
C THR A 232 -8.99 2.07 -14.46
N ILE A 233 -8.27 3.01 -13.84
CA ILE A 233 -8.67 4.41 -13.76
C ILE A 233 -8.52 5.08 -15.13
N ALA A 234 -7.32 5.04 -15.72
CA ALA A 234 -6.96 5.92 -16.83
C ALA A 234 -5.91 5.33 -17.78
N ALA A 235 -5.95 4.03 -18.08
CA ALA A 235 -5.27 3.53 -19.27
C ALA A 235 -5.76 4.33 -20.50
N ALA A 236 -4.82 4.82 -21.32
CA ALA A 236 -5.09 5.74 -22.41
C ALA A 236 -5.79 5.04 -23.58
N ALA A 237 -6.77 5.71 -24.19
CA ALA A 237 -7.42 5.25 -25.43
C ALA A 237 -6.53 5.55 -26.65
N ASN A 238 -5.48 4.74 -26.81
CA ASN A 238 -4.35 5.01 -27.71
C ASN A 238 -4.23 4.01 -28.89
N GLY A 239 -5.23 3.14 -29.09
CA GLY A 239 -5.24 2.10 -30.11
C GLY A 239 -4.47 0.85 -29.72
N SER A 240 -4.18 0.67 -28.44
CA SER A 240 -3.25 -0.32 -27.88
C SER A 240 -3.83 -0.86 -26.57
N GLY A 241 -3.58 -2.13 -26.27
CA GLY A 241 -3.94 -2.69 -24.97
C GLY A 241 -5.37 -2.43 -24.51
N THR A 242 -5.52 -1.78 -23.35
CA THR A 242 -6.79 -1.47 -22.65
C THR A 242 -7.00 0.03 -22.49
N SER A 243 -8.26 0.48 -22.43
CA SER A 243 -8.64 1.82 -21.98
C SER A 243 -9.28 1.81 -20.59
N GLY A 244 -8.93 2.78 -19.75
CA GLY A 244 -9.49 2.98 -18.41
C GLY A 244 -10.89 3.57 -18.41
N VAL A 245 -11.47 3.77 -17.22
CA VAL A 245 -12.77 4.43 -17.03
C VAL A 245 -12.73 5.88 -17.55
N ALA A 246 -11.64 6.59 -17.27
CA ALA A 246 -11.43 7.98 -17.65
C ALA A 246 -10.06 8.16 -18.35
N PRO A 247 -9.92 7.69 -19.61
CA PRO A 247 -8.64 7.65 -20.32
C PRO A 247 -8.01 9.03 -20.60
N GLY A 248 -8.72 10.14 -20.36
CA GLY A 248 -8.23 11.50 -20.57
C GLY A 248 -7.82 12.26 -19.30
N VAL A 249 -7.79 11.62 -18.12
CA VAL A 249 -7.35 12.29 -16.87
C VAL A 249 -5.85 12.11 -16.66
N THR A 250 -5.28 12.93 -15.77
CA THR A 250 -3.89 12.82 -15.36
C THR A 250 -3.78 11.94 -14.11
N LEU A 251 -2.93 10.92 -14.16
CA LEU A 251 -2.54 10.10 -13.02
C LEU A 251 -1.31 10.71 -12.35
N VAL A 252 -1.26 10.65 -11.03
CA VAL A 252 -0.08 10.97 -10.23
C VAL A 252 0.24 9.76 -9.37
N ASP A 253 1.46 9.25 -9.51
CA ASP A 253 1.97 8.14 -8.72
C ASP A 253 2.39 8.66 -7.33
N ILE A 254 1.66 8.24 -6.29
CA ILE A 254 1.87 8.63 -4.90
C ILE A 254 2.25 7.37 -4.12
N ARG A 255 3.42 6.80 -4.40
CA ARG A 255 3.83 5.52 -3.83
C ARG A 255 3.98 5.60 -2.30
N ALA A 256 3.19 4.82 -1.58
CA ALA A 256 3.20 4.74 -0.12
C ALA A 256 3.16 3.28 0.41
N THR A 257 3.20 2.32 -0.51
CA THR A 257 3.18 0.89 -0.25
C THR A 257 4.54 0.31 -0.64
N GLN A 258 5.11 -0.53 0.23
CA GLN A 258 6.37 -1.24 0.00
C GLN A 258 6.22 -2.31 -1.10
N ASP A 259 7.34 -2.91 -1.54
CA ASP A 259 7.34 -3.99 -2.55
C ASP A 259 6.75 -5.29 -2.03
N SER A 260 6.73 -5.45 -0.71
CA SER A 260 5.97 -6.48 0.01
C SER A 260 4.45 -6.27 -0.03
N GLY A 261 3.98 -5.08 -0.44
CA GLY A 261 2.58 -4.71 -0.46
C GLY A 261 2.05 -4.12 0.85
N TRP A 262 2.93 -3.85 1.82
CA TRP A 262 2.57 -3.21 3.09
C TRP A 262 2.54 -1.70 3.01
N THR A 263 1.55 -1.09 3.64
CA THR A 263 1.39 0.36 3.75
C THR A 263 1.45 0.77 5.22
N PHE A 264 2.57 1.34 5.64
CA PHE A 264 2.73 1.81 7.02
C PHE A 264 2.19 3.22 7.24
N LEU A 265 1.84 3.52 8.50
CA LEU A 265 1.24 4.80 8.90
C LEU A 265 2.00 6.03 8.39
N GLN A 266 3.31 6.12 8.63
CA GLN A 266 4.05 7.36 8.34
C GLN A 266 4.11 7.68 6.82
N PRO A 267 4.51 6.74 5.92
CA PRO A 267 4.42 6.96 4.47
C PRO A 267 3.02 7.37 4.01
N PHE A 268 1.97 6.70 4.51
CA PHE A 268 0.59 7.02 4.15
C PHE A 268 0.21 8.46 4.52
N LEU A 269 0.55 8.92 5.73
CA LEU A 269 0.24 10.28 6.18
C LEU A 269 0.98 11.34 5.35
N ASP A 270 2.24 11.09 5.02
CA ASP A 270 3.04 12.01 4.20
C ASP A 270 2.52 12.04 2.75
N ALA A 271 2.21 10.87 2.18
CA ALA A 271 1.61 10.71 0.85
C ALA A 271 0.27 11.45 0.71
N LEU A 272 -0.65 11.25 1.65
CA LEU A 272 -1.96 11.88 1.62
C LEU A 272 -1.86 13.40 1.83
N THR A 273 -0.96 13.85 2.71
CA THR A 273 -0.69 15.28 2.90
C THR A 273 -0.15 15.91 1.61
N TYR A 274 0.83 15.27 0.98
CA TYR A 274 1.41 15.74 -0.28
C TYR A 274 0.36 15.81 -1.40
N GLY A 275 -0.46 14.75 -1.57
CA GLY A 275 -1.55 14.73 -2.53
C GLY A 275 -2.54 15.89 -2.33
N ALA A 276 -2.82 16.23 -1.07
CA ALA A 276 -3.62 17.38 -0.69
C ALA A 276 -2.95 18.74 -0.98
N ASP A 277 -1.64 18.83 -0.81
CA ASP A 277 -0.90 20.07 -1.05
C ASP A 277 -0.71 20.38 -2.54
N ILE A 278 -0.56 19.36 -3.38
CA ILE A 278 -0.46 19.55 -4.84
C ILE A 278 -1.82 19.70 -5.54
N GLY A 279 -2.91 19.67 -4.78
CA GLY A 279 -4.27 19.93 -5.28
C GLY A 279 -4.80 18.85 -6.22
N LEU A 280 -4.62 17.57 -5.85
CA LEU A 280 -5.31 16.47 -6.54
C LEU A 280 -6.83 16.62 -6.44
N ASN A 281 -7.57 15.98 -7.35
CA ASN A 281 -9.03 16.00 -7.35
C ASN A 281 -9.63 14.74 -6.72
N VAL A 282 -8.98 13.60 -6.98
CA VAL A 282 -9.37 12.29 -6.46
C VAL A 282 -8.13 11.59 -5.97
N ILE A 283 -8.22 10.88 -4.85
CA ILE A 283 -7.17 9.98 -4.37
C ILE A 283 -7.76 8.60 -4.14
N ASN A 284 -7.20 7.60 -4.82
CA ASN A 284 -7.38 6.19 -4.49
C ASN A 284 -6.50 5.85 -3.29
N LEU A 285 -7.09 5.29 -2.25
CA LEU A 285 -6.44 4.90 -1.01
C LEU A 285 -6.21 3.37 -0.97
N PRO A 286 -5.17 2.91 -0.26
CA PRO A 286 -4.96 1.50 0.05
C PRO A 286 -6.06 0.99 0.99
N PHE A 287 -6.23 -0.32 1.05
CA PHE A 287 -7.30 -0.93 1.85
C PHE A 287 -7.01 -0.90 3.36
N ASN A 288 -5.76 -0.98 3.82
CA ASN A 288 -5.45 -0.93 5.25
C ASN A 288 -4.17 -0.15 5.53
N ILE A 289 -3.96 0.17 6.81
CA ILE A 289 -2.70 0.68 7.35
C ILE A 289 -2.08 -0.39 8.25
N ASP A 290 -0.94 -0.92 7.83
CA ASP A 290 -0.23 -1.97 8.53
C ASP A 290 0.38 -1.47 9.85
N PRO A 291 0.43 -2.34 10.89
CA PRO A 291 0.26 -3.80 10.81
C PRO A 291 -1.13 -4.31 11.19
N TRP A 292 -2.10 -3.42 11.34
CA TRP A 292 -3.40 -3.74 11.91
C TRP A 292 -4.46 -3.75 10.82
N LEU A 293 -5.10 -4.90 10.61
CA LEU A 293 -6.30 -5.00 9.78
C LEU A 293 -7.41 -4.12 10.34
N TYR A 294 -7.64 -4.21 11.65
CA TYR A 294 -8.51 -3.33 12.42
C TYR A 294 -7.71 -2.65 13.52
N ASN A 295 -7.81 -1.32 13.61
CA ASN A 295 -7.25 -0.54 14.69
C ASN A 295 -8.27 -0.48 15.82
N CYS A 296 -7.93 -1.05 16.96
CA CYS A 296 -8.77 -1.13 18.14
C CYS A 296 -8.11 -0.35 19.29
N PRO A 297 -8.70 0.77 19.75
CA PRO A 297 -8.06 1.65 20.71
C PRO A 297 -7.86 1.00 22.09
N ASP A 298 -8.75 0.08 22.49
CA ASP A 298 -8.78 -0.49 23.84
C ASP A 298 -8.97 -2.03 23.83
N ASN A 299 -8.48 -2.73 22.80
CA ASN A 299 -8.62 -4.19 22.72
C ASN A 299 -7.90 -4.86 23.90
N PRO A 300 -8.56 -5.73 24.69
CA PRO A 300 -7.95 -6.36 25.86
C PRO A 300 -6.85 -7.37 25.53
N ALA A 301 -6.76 -7.84 24.27
CA ALA A 301 -5.66 -8.70 23.82
C ALA A 301 -4.36 -7.91 23.57
N ASP A 302 -4.47 -6.59 23.39
CA ASP A 302 -3.36 -5.73 22.99
C ASP A 302 -2.66 -5.14 24.22
N THR A 303 -1.34 -5.00 24.15
CA THR A 303 -0.57 -4.30 25.19
C THR A 303 -0.94 -2.81 25.25
N PRO A 304 -0.71 -2.11 26.38
CA PRO A 304 -0.97 -0.67 26.47
C PRO A 304 -0.25 0.17 25.39
N ALA A 305 0.94 -0.25 24.97
CA ALA A 305 1.69 0.39 23.89
C ALA A 305 1.02 0.19 22.52
N GLN A 306 0.53 -1.02 22.23
CA GLN A 306 -0.21 -1.32 20.99
C GLN A 306 -1.56 -0.62 20.93
N GLN A 307 -2.25 -0.52 22.07
CA GLN A 307 -3.49 0.27 22.20
C GLN A 307 -3.22 1.76 21.91
N LEU A 308 -2.14 2.32 22.45
CA LEU A 308 -1.73 3.70 22.17
C LEU A 308 -1.37 3.90 20.69
N GLU A 309 -0.65 2.96 20.10
CA GLU A 309 -0.31 2.97 18.68
C GLU A 309 -1.57 3.02 17.80
N GLN A 310 -2.55 2.15 18.07
CA GLN A 310 -3.81 2.11 17.31
C GLN A 310 -4.64 3.39 17.49
N ARG A 311 -4.67 3.97 18.71
CA ARG A 311 -5.28 5.30 18.93
C ARG A 311 -4.62 6.39 18.09
N ILE A 312 -3.29 6.39 18.01
CA ILE A 312 -2.52 7.34 17.19
C ILE A 312 -2.82 7.12 15.71
N THR A 313 -2.87 5.87 15.23
CA THR A 313 -3.22 5.54 13.85
C THR A 313 -4.59 6.09 13.48
N ILE A 314 -5.62 5.80 14.28
CA ILE A 314 -7.00 6.26 14.02
C ILE A 314 -7.03 7.79 13.94
N GLU A 315 -6.45 8.49 14.91
CA GLU A 315 -6.50 9.95 14.95
C GLU A 315 -5.67 10.59 13.83
N ALA A 316 -4.44 10.12 13.60
CA ALA A 316 -3.57 10.68 12.56
C ALA A 316 -4.15 10.50 11.15
N VAL A 317 -4.66 9.29 10.85
CA VAL A 317 -5.30 9.02 9.56
C VAL A 317 -6.53 9.91 9.38
N ASN A 318 -7.40 10.00 10.39
CA ASN A 318 -8.58 10.85 10.30
C ASN A 318 -8.24 12.34 10.12
N ARG A 319 -7.18 12.86 10.76
CA ARG A 319 -6.70 14.23 10.51
C ARG A 319 -6.20 14.42 9.08
N ALA A 320 -5.55 13.42 8.52
CA ALA A 320 -5.08 13.45 7.13
C ALA A 320 -6.24 13.42 6.13
N LEU A 321 -7.23 12.56 6.37
CA LEU A 321 -8.46 12.50 5.58
C LEU A 321 -9.25 13.81 5.64
N ASP A 322 -9.41 14.38 6.84
CA ASP A 322 -10.02 15.70 7.04
C ASP A 322 -9.26 16.80 6.28
N TYR A 323 -7.91 16.76 6.31
CA TYR A 323 -7.08 17.75 5.62
C TYR A 323 -7.26 17.67 4.11
N ALA A 324 -7.21 16.46 3.54
CA ALA A 324 -7.46 16.23 2.12
C ALA A 324 -8.89 16.63 1.72
N HIS A 325 -9.89 16.27 2.54
CA HIS A 325 -11.29 16.64 2.29
C HIS A 325 -11.50 18.17 2.29
N ARG A 326 -10.91 18.90 3.26
CA ARG A 326 -10.97 20.38 3.29
C ARG A 326 -10.30 21.04 2.09
N LYS A 327 -9.35 20.35 1.43
CA LYS A 327 -8.73 20.78 0.18
C LYS A 327 -9.58 20.45 -1.06
N GLY A 328 -10.74 19.82 -0.87
CA GLY A 328 -11.68 19.48 -1.93
C GLY A 328 -11.38 18.17 -2.64
N ILE A 329 -10.60 17.27 -2.01
CA ILE A 329 -10.30 15.96 -2.58
C ILE A 329 -11.42 14.97 -2.29
N THR A 330 -11.80 14.21 -3.32
CA THR A 330 -12.62 13.00 -3.18
C THR A 330 -11.71 11.81 -2.82
N LEU A 331 -11.99 11.15 -1.70
CA LEU A 331 -11.23 10.03 -1.19
C LEU A 331 -12.00 8.73 -1.43
N ILE A 332 -11.38 7.76 -2.07
CA ILE A 332 -12.02 6.50 -2.45
C ILE A 332 -11.15 5.34 -1.98
N SER A 333 -11.76 4.36 -1.32
CA SER A 333 -11.07 3.16 -0.85
C SER A 333 -11.88 1.91 -1.19
N PRO A 334 -11.23 0.79 -1.54
CA PRO A 334 -11.86 -0.53 -1.43
C PRO A 334 -12.23 -0.81 0.03
N ILE A 335 -13.29 -1.60 0.26
CA ILE A 335 -13.74 -1.96 1.62
C ILE A 335 -13.08 -3.22 2.21
N GLY A 336 -12.09 -3.80 1.52
CA GLY A 336 -11.38 -4.99 1.96
C GLY A 336 -11.89 -6.31 1.36
N PHE A 337 -11.16 -7.40 1.63
CA PHE A 337 -11.22 -8.65 0.86
C PHE A 337 -11.34 -9.93 1.71
N SER A 338 -11.92 -9.83 2.91
CA SER A 338 -11.99 -10.93 3.87
C SER A 338 -13.36 -11.62 3.96
N HIS A 339 -14.31 -11.28 3.08
CA HIS A 339 -15.73 -11.66 3.21
C HIS A 339 -16.32 -11.23 4.57
N ASP A 340 -15.83 -10.12 5.14
CA ASP A 340 -16.19 -9.72 6.49
C ASP A 340 -17.40 -8.77 6.49
N ASP A 341 -18.25 -8.88 7.52
CA ASP A 341 -19.28 -7.88 7.81
C ASP A 341 -18.64 -6.80 8.70
N LEU A 342 -18.36 -5.62 8.16
CA LEU A 342 -17.69 -4.53 8.88
C LEU A 342 -18.50 -4.05 10.10
N GLY A 343 -19.83 -4.22 10.08
CA GLY A 343 -20.66 -3.93 11.26
C GLY A 343 -20.58 -5.00 12.35
N LYS A 344 -20.08 -6.20 12.02
CA LYS A 344 -19.88 -7.35 12.93
C LYS A 344 -18.64 -8.15 12.53
N PRO A 345 -17.43 -7.58 12.64
CA PRO A 345 -16.24 -8.20 12.09
C PRO A 345 -15.93 -9.54 12.75
N ASN A 346 -15.37 -10.46 11.99
CA ASN A 346 -14.84 -11.71 12.52
C ASN A 346 -13.60 -11.44 13.40
N PRO A 347 -13.23 -12.40 14.27
CA PRO A 347 -11.97 -12.32 14.98
C PRO A 347 -10.78 -12.17 14.03
N ASP A 348 -9.89 -11.23 14.35
CA ASP A 348 -8.68 -10.97 13.57
C ASP A 348 -7.55 -11.85 14.09
N ALA A 349 -7.02 -12.72 13.25
CA ALA A 349 -5.86 -13.58 13.56
C ALA A 349 -4.61 -13.23 12.76
N PHE A 350 -4.64 -12.15 11.99
CA PHE A 350 -3.56 -11.72 11.10
C PHE A 350 -2.76 -10.55 11.67
N SER A 351 -3.34 -9.79 12.59
CA SER A 351 -2.68 -8.62 13.17
C SER A 351 -1.98 -8.92 14.51
N PRO A 352 -0.88 -8.21 14.81
CA PRO A 352 -0.11 -7.39 13.88
C PRO A 352 0.63 -8.29 12.86
N ASN A 353 0.53 -7.95 11.57
CA ASN A 353 1.23 -8.68 10.50
C ASN A 353 2.72 -8.30 10.38
N PHE A 354 3.14 -7.23 11.08
CA PHE A 354 4.53 -6.79 11.19
C PHE A 354 4.94 -6.48 12.65
N PRO A 355 6.13 -6.91 13.09
CA PRO A 355 7.07 -7.77 12.36
C PRO A 355 6.51 -9.18 12.15
N ALA A 356 7.08 -9.94 11.22
CA ALA A 356 6.62 -11.26 10.88
C ALA A 356 6.54 -12.16 12.12
N ASN A 357 5.53 -13.04 12.14
CA ASN A 357 5.23 -13.95 13.26
C ASN A 357 4.79 -13.25 14.56
N SER A 358 4.26 -12.02 14.47
CA SER A 358 3.72 -11.30 15.64
C SER A 358 2.21 -11.43 15.81
N ALA A 359 1.52 -12.04 14.85
CA ALA A 359 0.07 -12.12 14.82
C ALA A 359 -0.50 -13.00 15.95
N TYR A 360 -1.64 -12.57 16.50
CA TYR A 360 -2.43 -13.33 17.47
C TYR A 360 -3.90 -13.03 17.27
N THR A 361 -4.76 -13.89 17.81
CA THR A 361 -6.21 -13.72 17.67
C THR A 361 -6.73 -12.62 18.60
N ARG A 362 -7.47 -11.68 18.02
CA ARG A 362 -8.14 -10.56 18.68
C ARG A 362 -9.63 -10.60 18.38
N GLN A 363 -10.45 -10.33 19.39
CA GLN A 363 -11.88 -10.09 19.15
C GLN A 363 -12.05 -8.66 18.65
N ILE A 364 -12.80 -8.50 17.56
CA ILE A 364 -13.03 -7.19 16.94
C ILE A 364 -14.45 -6.74 17.28
N ASP A 365 -14.55 -5.54 17.83
CA ASP A 365 -15.83 -4.88 18.07
C ASP A 365 -15.99 -3.77 17.03
N GLY A 366 -16.90 -3.95 16.07
CA GLY A 366 -17.16 -2.97 15.01
C GLY A 366 -17.67 -1.61 15.52
N ALA A 367 -18.04 -1.49 16.80
CA ALA A 367 -18.40 -0.20 17.38
C ALA A 367 -17.20 0.62 17.88
N SER A 368 -16.07 -0.04 18.18
CA SER A 368 -14.89 0.63 18.77
C SER A 368 -13.61 0.44 17.95
N CYS A 369 -13.54 -0.59 17.12
CA CYS A 369 -12.45 -0.84 16.17
C CYS A 369 -12.79 -0.28 14.79
N ALA A 370 -11.77 0.08 14.01
CA ALA A 370 -11.94 0.57 12.65
C ALA A 370 -10.81 0.09 11.72
N ALA A 371 -11.15 -0.38 10.53
CA ALA A 371 -10.23 -0.58 9.42
C ALA A 371 -9.87 0.77 8.81
N MET A 372 -8.66 1.26 9.07
CA MET A 372 -8.17 2.52 8.52
C MET A 372 -7.41 2.24 7.22
N PRO A 373 -7.59 3.05 6.14
CA PRO A 373 -8.36 4.29 6.10
C PRO A 373 -9.86 4.12 5.73
N ILE A 374 -10.32 2.91 5.43
CA ILE A 374 -11.66 2.60 4.88
C ILE A 374 -12.78 3.25 5.70
N GLU A 375 -12.80 2.98 7.01
CA GLU A 375 -13.82 3.44 7.95
C GLU A 375 -13.49 4.83 8.51
N GLY A 376 -12.49 5.48 7.91
CA GLY A 376 -12.08 6.83 8.22
C GLY A 376 -13.04 7.87 7.64
N ARG A 377 -12.99 9.08 8.21
CA ARG A 377 -13.88 10.17 7.82
C ARG A 377 -13.67 10.57 6.35
N HIS A 378 -14.78 10.88 5.66
CA HIS A 378 -14.80 11.38 4.28
C HIS A 378 -14.34 10.40 3.19
N VAL A 379 -14.15 9.12 3.52
CA VAL A 379 -13.79 8.07 2.55
C VAL A 379 -15.06 7.48 1.95
N ILE A 380 -15.05 7.27 0.64
CA ILE A 380 -16.07 6.52 -0.09
C ILE A 380 -15.57 5.08 -0.21
N GLY A 381 -16.20 4.17 0.53
CA GLY A 381 -16.00 2.74 0.47
C GLY A 381 -16.67 2.11 -0.75
N VAL A 382 -15.90 1.30 -1.49
CA VAL A 382 -16.36 0.58 -2.69
C VAL A 382 -16.28 -0.94 -2.47
N SER A 383 -17.42 -1.60 -2.56
CA SER A 383 -17.54 -3.07 -2.59
C SER A 383 -17.21 -3.65 -3.97
N GLY A 384 -16.61 -4.84 -3.97
CA GLY A 384 -16.26 -5.57 -5.20
C GLY A 384 -17.42 -6.44 -5.70
N LEU A 385 -17.78 -6.27 -6.97
CA LEU A 385 -18.81 -7.05 -7.67
C LEU A 385 -18.20 -7.95 -8.75
N GLY A 386 -18.87 -9.07 -9.03
CA GLY A 386 -18.62 -9.92 -10.21
C GLY A 386 -19.48 -9.49 -11.42
N PRO A 387 -19.26 -10.09 -12.62
CA PRO A 387 -20.04 -9.80 -13.83
C PRO A 387 -21.57 -9.89 -13.70
N SER A 388 -22.10 -10.71 -12.78
CA SER A 388 -23.54 -10.82 -12.51
C SER A 388 -24.13 -9.60 -11.79
N GLY A 389 -23.29 -8.71 -11.28
CA GLY A 389 -23.67 -7.65 -10.36
C GLY A 389 -23.79 -8.12 -8.90
N GLY A 390 -23.58 -9.41 -8.63
CA GLY A 390 -23.50 -9.94 -7.28
C GLY A 390 -22.21 -9.53 -6.58
N LYS A 391 -22.26 -9.36 -5.25
CA LYS A 391 -21.07 -9.14 -4.42
C LYS A 391 -20.08 -10.28 -4.63
N ALA A 392 -18.82 -9.95 -4.89
CA ALA A 392 -17.74 -10.91 -4.91
C ALA A 392 -17.60 -11.58 -3.53
N ASP A 393 -17.23 -12.85 -3.51
CA ASP A 393 -17.07 -13.59 -2.25
C ASP A 393 -16.06 -12.91 -1.33
N TYR A 394 -14.88 -12.56 -1.83
CA TYR A 394 -13.87 -11.88 -1.00
C TYR A 394 -14.32 -10.50 -0.50
N SER A 395 -15.18 -9.76 -1.21
CA SER A 395 -15.49 -8.38 -0.82
C SER A 395 -16.11 -8.35 0.58
N ASN A 396 -15.59 -7.50 1.45
CA ASN A 396 -16.28 -7.16 2.68
C ASN A 396 -17.64 -6.51 2.36
N TYR A 397 -18.48 -6.36 3.38
CA TYR A 397 -19.81 -5.77 3.30
C TYR A 397 -20.21 -5.23 4.67
N GLY A 398 -21.36 -4.56 4.78
CA GLY A 398 -21.86 -4.02 6.04
C GLY A 398 -22.37 -2.60 5.88
N LEU A 399 -23.01 -2.08 6.93
CA LEU A 399 -23.37 -0.68 7.05
C LEU A 399 -22.80 -0.16 8.36
N PRO A 400 -22.39 1.13 8.42
CA PRO A 400 -22.51 2.16 7.37
C PRO A 400 -21.43 2.20 6.26
N GLU A 401 -20.43 1.34 6.25
CA GLU A 401 -19.14 1.53 5.54
C GLU A 401 -19.17 1.29 4.02
N VAL A 402 -20.27 0.78 3.46
CA VAL A 402 -20.41 0.55 2.02
C VAL A 402 -21.29 1.61 1.38
N GLU A 403 -20.67 2.57 0.69
CA GLU A 403 -21.40 3.59 -0.07
C GLU A 403 -21.76 3.12 -1.49
N LEU A 404 -20.86 2.38 -2.15
CA LEU A 404 -21.01 2.01 -3.56
C LEU A 404 -20.53 0.56 -3.84
N GLY A 405 -20.99 0.00 -4.96
CA GLY A 405 -20.47 -1.25 -5.51
C GLY A 405 -19.89 -1.02 -6.90
N GLY A 406 -18.72 -1.60 -7.16
CA GLY A 406 -18.00 -1.47 -8.42
C GLY A 406 -17.49 -2.81 -8.96
N PRO A 407 -17.12 -2.88 -10.25
CA PRO A 407 -16.51 -4.07 -10.83
C PRO A 407 -15.18 -4.42 -10.13
N GLY A 408 -15.19 -5.45 -9.28
CA GLY A 408 -13.98 -5.92 -8.58
C GLY A 408 -13.45 -7.24 -9.16
N GLY A 409 -14.27 -7.94 -9.96
CA GLY A 409 -13.95 -9.26 -10.45
C GLY A 409 -14.28 -10.35 -9.44
N PHE A 410 -14.81 -11.46 -9.92
CA PHE A 410 -15.12 -12.63 -9.10
C PHE A 410 -15.08 -13.88 -9.98
N ARG A 411 -13.96 -14.61 -9.95
CA ARG A 411 -13.72 -15.77 -10.81
C ARG A 411 -14.81 -16.84 -10.67
N LYS A 412 -15.30 -17.02 -9.44
CA LYS A 412 -16.37 -17.97 -9.11
C LYS A 412 -17.80 -17.40 -9.31
N ASP A 413 -17.95 -16.26 -9.97
CA ASP A 413 -19.28 -15.75 -10.31
C ASP A 413 -20.00 -16.63 -11.33
N GLY A 414 -21.33 -16.58 -11.34
CA GLY A 414 -22.16 -17.35 -12.27
C GLY A 414 -22.24 -18.83 -11.92
N LEU A 415 -22.31 -19.18 -10.63
CA LEU A 415 -22.50 -20.57 -10.17
C LEU A 415 -23.63 -21.27 -10.94
N GLY A 416 -23.33 -22.44 -11.51
CA GLY A 416 -24.28 -23.20 -12.33
C GLY A 416 -24.37 -22.76 -13.81
N THR A 417 -23.55 -21.80 -14.24
CA THR A 417 -23.43 -21.37 -15.63
C THR A 417 -22.04 -21.71 -16.22
N PRO A 418 -21.86 -21.71 -17.55
CA PRO A 418 -20.55 -21.93 -18.16
C PRO A 418 -19.49 -20.90 -17.81
N SER A 419 -19.86 -19.71 -17.30
CA SER A 419 -18.88 -18.70 -16.88
C SER A 419 -18.30 -18.96 -15.49
N PHE A 420 -18.81 -19.93 -14.74
CA PHE A 420 -18.27 -20.26 -13.42
C PHE A 420 -16.81 -20.70 -13.51
N GLY A 421 -15.91 -20.02 -12.80
CA GLY A 421 -14.47 -20.29 -12.81
C GLY A 421 -13.70 -19.65 -13.96
N ALA A 422 -14.39 -18.93 -14.86
CA ALA A 422 -13.79 -18.24 -15.99
C ALA A 422 -12.88 -17.09 -15.52
N ARG A 423 -11.70 -16.99 -16.14
CA ARG A 423 -10.72 -15.94 -15.83
C ARG A 423 -11.26 -14.56 -16.21
N GLU A 424 -12.09 -14.51 -17.24
CA GLU A 424 -12.74 -13.33 -17.77
C GLU A 424 -13.75 -12.70 -16.79
N ASN A 425 -14.11 -13.39 -15.70
CA ASN A 425 -14.89 -12.78 -14.63
C ASN A 425 -14.04 -11.88 -13.72
N GLN A 426 -12.71 -11.89 -13.87
CA GLN A 426 -11.78 -11.01 -13.15
C GLN A 426 -11.69 -9.63 -13.83
N ILE A 427 -10.89 -8.71 -13.31
CA ILE A 427 -10.58 -7.43 -13.94
C ILE A 427 -9.26 -7.55 -14.70
N LEU A 428 -9.28 -7.29 -16.01
CA LEU A 428 -8.09 -7.12 -16.82
C LEU A 428 -7.65 -5.67 -16.75
N SER A 429 -6.38 -5.43 -16.45
CA SER A 429 -5.78 -4.09 -16.49
C SER A 429 -4.28 -4.20 -16.80
N THR A 430 -3.63 -3.07 -16.99
CA THR A 430 -2.18 -2.91 -17.16
C THR A 430 -1.43 -3.58 -16.02
N TYR A 431 -0.23 -4.10 -16.29
CA TYR A 431 0.60 -4.73 -15.27
C TYR A 431 2.07 -4.46 -15.53
N SER A 432 2.82 -4.20 -14.47
CA SER A 432 4.24 -3.84 -14.59
C SER A 432 5.07 -4.98 -15.16
N ARG A 433 5.95 -4.65 -16.11
CA ARG A 433 6.94 -5.59 -16.63
C ARG A 433 7.91 -6.01 -15.52
N ALA A 434 8.42 -5.05 -14.74
CA ALA A 434 9.37 -5.31 -13.66
C ALA A 434 8.79 -6.28 -12.62
N ALA A 435 7.55 -6.02 -12.19
CA ALA A 435 6.85 -6.87 -11.24
C ALA A 435 6.64 -8.29 -11.77
N ALA A 436 6.24 -8.42 -13.04
CA ALA A 436 6.03 -9.71 -13.66
C ALA A 436 7.34 -10.49 -13.84
N THR A 437 8.45 -9.82 -14.16
CA THR A 437 9.78 -10.45 -14.23
C THR A 437 10.27 -10.88 -12.84
N GLY A 438 10.15 -10.02 -11.82
CA GLY A 438 10.53 -10.35 -10.44
C GLY A 438 9.80 -11.57 -9.87
N LYS A 439 8.53 -11.74 -10.25
CA LYS A 439 7.69 -12.89 -9.86
C LYS A 439 7.91 -14.15 -10.74
N GLY A 440 8.81 -14.09 -11.73
CA GLY A 440 9.06 -15.17 -12.68
C GLY A 440 7.90 -15.44 -13.63
N TRP A 441 6.98 -14.48 -13.80
CA TRP A 441 5.85 -14.56 -14.72
C TRP A 441 6.25 -14.18 -16.15
N LEU A 442 7.32 -13.40 -16.28
CA LEU A 442 7.99 -13.10 -17.53
C LEU A 442 9.44 -13.56 -17.49
N THR A 443 9.97 -14.01 -18.62
CA THR A 443 11.43 -14.10 -18.81
C THR A 443 12.04 -12.70 -18.92
N PRO A 444 13.37 -12.54 -18.78
CA PRO A 444 14.04 -11.26 -19.02
C PRO A 444 13.73 -10.66 -20.41
N GLU A 445 13.57 -11.53 -21.41
CA GLU A 445 13.23 -11.15 -22.79
C GLU A 445 11.78 -10.66 -22.93
N GLY A 446 10.91 -10.97 -21.96
CA GLY A 446 9.50 -10.56 -21.97
C GLY A 446 8.54 -11.62 -22.50
N ASP A 447 8.95 -12.89 -22.50
CA ASP A 447 8.06 -14.00 -22.79
C ASP A 447 7.27 -14.41 -21.55
N ILE A 448 5.97 -14.67 -21.74
CA ILE A 448 5.09 -15.14 -20.66
C ILE A 448 5.48 -16.58 -20.33
N THR A 449 5.89 -16.81 -19.08
CA THR A 449 6.22 -18.15 -18.58
C THR A 449 4.94 -18.95 -18.31
N PRO A 450 5.01 -20.29 -18.15
CA PRO A 450 3.86 -21.08 -17.71
C PRO A 450 3.26 -20.59 -16.38
N LEU A 451 4.10 -20.04 -15.49
CA LEU A 451 3.63 -19.42 -14.26
C LEU A 451 2.88 -18.12 -14.56
N GLY A 452 3.38 -17.28 -15.45
CA GLY A 452 2.70 -16.06 -15.89
C GLY A 452 1.35 -16.34 -16.56
N ASP A 453 1.28 -17.35 -17.42
CA ASP A 453 0.02 -17.79 -18.03
C ASP A 453 -0.98 -18.26 -16.97
N ALA A 454 -0.54 -19.06 -16.00
CA ALA A 454 -1.37 -19.47 -14.86
C ALA A 454 -1.89 -18.26 -14.06
N GLN A 455 -1.08 -17.21 -13.92
CA GLN A 455 -1.40 -15.95 -13.25
C GLN A 455 -2.22 -14.97 -14.11
N GLY A 456 -2.50 -15.32 -15.36
CA GLY A 456 -3.41 -14.58 -16.22
C GLY A 456 -2.77 -13.41 -16.93
N MET A 457 -1.47 -13.50 -17.18
CA MET A 457 -0.74 -12.52 -17.97
C MET A 457 -1.19 -12.54 -19.42
N LEU A 458 -1.28 -11.35 -20.01
CA LEU A 458 -1.43 -11.11 -21.44
C LEU A 458 -0.35 -10.13 -21.86
N ARG A 459 -0.07 -10.11 -23.16
CA ARG A 459 0.78 -9.09 -23.78
C ARG A 459 0.11 -8.54 -25.02
N ASP A 460 0.31 -7.26 -25.26
CA ASP A 460 -0.01 -6.59 -26.53
C ASP A 460 1.28 -5.99 -27.09
N CYS A 461 1.60 -6.30 -28.34
CA CYS A 461 2.87 -5.94 -28.95
C CYS A 461 2.65 -5.15 -30.24
N THR A 462 3.42 -4.08 -30.41
CA THR A 462 3.48 -3.36 -31.69
C THR A 462 4.24 -4.15 -32.74
N GLN A 463 4.12 -3.73 -34.00
CA GLN A 463 4.81 -4.35 -35.14
C GLN A 463 6.34 -4.33 -35.01
N ASP A 464 6.89 -3.37 -34.25
CA ASP A 464 8.32 -3.24 -33.95
C ASP A 464 8.81 -4.17 -32.82
N GLY A 465 7.91 -4.95 -32.20
CA GLY A 465 8.22 -5.89 -31.13
C GLY A 465 8.13 -5.30 -29.71
N THR A 466 7.76 -4.02 -29.54
CA THR A 466 7.57 -3.43 -28.22
C THR A 466 6.28 -3.94 -27.59
N CYS A 467 6.37 -4.64 -26.45
CA CYS A 467 5.23 -5.22 -25.76
C CYS A 467 4.89 -4.51 -24.45
N SER A 468 3.60 -4.37 -24.18
CA SER A 468 3.04 -4.04 -22.86
C SER A 468 2.27 -5.22 -22.29
N PHE A 469 2.15 -5.28 -20.97
CA PHE A 469 1.66 -6.46 -20.25
C PHE A 469 0.42 -6.16 -19.44
N PHE A 470 -0.48 -7.12 -19.38
CA PHE A 470 -1.76 -6.98 -18.71
C PHE A 470 -2.00 -8.21 -17.86
N ARG A 471 -2.83 -8.08 -16.81
CA ARG A 471 -3.15 -9.21 -15.94
C ARG A 471 -4.62 -9.22 -15.54
N TRP A 472 -5.20 -10.41 -15.56
CA TRP A 472 -6.47 -10.69 -14.88
C TRP A 472 -6.27 -10.81 -13.36
N ALA A 473 -6.91 -9.94 -12.59
CA ALA A 473 -6.87 -9.96 -11.13
C ALA A 473 -8.28 -9.87 -10.52
N GLU A 474 -8.47 -10.55 -9.39
CA GLU A 474 -9.62 -10.27 -8.51
C GLU A 474 -9.19 -9.18 -7.54
N SER A 475 -10.05 -8.18 -7.37
CA SER A 475 -9.81 -6.95 -6.65
C SER A 475 -8.71 -6.09 -7.30
N THR A 476 -9.01 -4.80 -7.49
CA THR A 476 -8.02 -3.75 -7.76
C THR A 476 -7.30 -3.33 -6.47
N SER A 477 -7.32 -4.17 -5.43
CA SER A 477 -6.81 -3.85 -4.08
C SER A 477 -6.07 -5.02 -3.44
N ARG A 478 -5.76 -6.07 -4.21
CA ARG A 478 -5.09 -7.27 -3.72
C ARG A 478 -3.57 -7.06 -3.72
N ALA A 479 -3.11 -6.30 -2.72
CA ALA A 479 -1.70 -6.04 -2.51
C ALA A 479 -0.98 -6.97 -1.52
N ALA A 480 -1.64 -8.00 -0.98
CA ALA A 480 -0.94 -8.99 -0.16
C ALA A 480 -1.62 -10.36 -0.24
N HIS A 481 -0.89 -11.35 -0.76
CA HIS A 481 -0.92 -12.77 -0.34
C HIS A 481 0.25 -13.53 -0.96
#